data_AF-A0A7C8KXS7-F1
#
_entry.id   AF-A0A7C8KXS7-F1
#
_cell.length_a   1.000
_cell.length_b   1.000
_cell.length_c   1.000
_cell.angle_alpha   90.00
_cell.angle_beta   90.00
_cell.angle_gamma   90.00
#
_symmetry.space_group_name_H-M   'P 1'
#
loop_
_entity.id
_entity.type
_entity.pdbx_description
1 polymer ?
#
loop_
_entity_poly.entity_id
_entity_poly.type
_entity_poly.pdbx_seq_one_letter_code
_entity_poly.pdbx_strand_id
1 'polypeptide(L)'
;MTNANLLHVGEPSQLGKVEIAPDVLEVIAGIATTEVKGVSSMRGNFASGVAEKLGKKAHGKGIKVDLTDSGVAIDVHTVVDYGYSIPKVAENIQINIRQTIENMTAINIKEINIHVVGVQMENQEFPESEE
;
A
#
# COMPACT_ATOMS: atom_id res chain seq x y z
N MET A 1 26.32 3.04 -1.58
CA MET A 1 25.70 2.19 -0.54
C MET A 1 24.61 3.03 0.10
N THR A 2 23.35 2.78 -0.24
CA THR A 2 22.22 3.55 0.29
C THR A 2 22.03 3.12 1.73
N ASN A 3 22.15 4.06 2.68
CA ASN A 3 21.81 3.80 4.07
C ASN A 3 20.33 3.41 4.11
N ALA A 4 20.03 2.15 4.41
CA ALA A 4 18.67 1.74 4.70
C ALA A 4 18.31 2.37 6.05
N ASN A 5 17.51 3.43 6.03
CA ASN A 5 16.96 4.02 7.25
C ASN A 5 16.04 2.98 7.88
N LEU A 6 16.47 2.36 8.98
CA LEU A 6 15.71 1.37 9.72
C LEU A 6 14.85 2.04 10.80
N LEU A 7 13.65 1.53 11.01
CA LEU A 7 12.76 1.95 12.09
C LEU A 7 13.04 1.15 13.35
N HIS A 8 13.37 1.84 14.43
CA HIS A 8 13.48 1.21 15.75
C HIS A 8 12.09 1.00 16.34
N VAL A 9 11.86 -0.21 16.87
CA VAL A 9 10.60 -0.57 17.50
C VAL A 9 10.84 -0.95 18.96
N GLY A 10 10.11 -0.29 19.86
CA GLY A 10 10.18 -0.54 21.30
C GLY A 10 11.39 0.08 22.00
N GLU A 11 11.43 -0.07 23.32
CA GLU A 11 12.55 0.39 24.15
C GLU A 11 13.73 -0.60 24.07
N PRO A 12 14.98 -0.11 24.09
CA PRO A 12 16.15 -0.98 24.11
C PRO A 12 16.12 -1.88 25.35
N SER A 13 16.11 -3.19 25.11
CA SER A 13 16.11 -4.20 26.17
C SER A 13 17.48 -4.86 26.30
N GLN A 14 17.74 -5.55 27.41
CA GLN A 14 18.94 -6.38 27.55
C GLN A 14 19.01 -7.53 26.52
N LEU A 15 17.91 -7.79 25.79
CA LEU A 15 17.83 -8.79 24.72
C LEU A 15 18.27 -8.25 23.36
N GLY A 16 18.58 -6.95 23.24
CA GLY A 16 19.04 -6.31 22.01
C GLY A 16 18.04 -5.30 21.41
N LYS A 17 18.25 -4.97 20.13
CA LYS A 17 17.44 -4.01 19.36
C LYS A 17 16.61 -4.71 18.28
N VAL A 18 15.43 -4.17 18.00
CA VAL A 18 14.55 -4.58 16.90
C VAL A 18 14.45 -3.44 15.90
N GLU A 19 14.70 -3.75 14.63
CA GLU A 19 14.71 -2.79 13.54
C GLU A 19 13.84 -3.32 12.39
N ILE A 20 12.96 -2.49 11.86
CA ILE A 20 12.08 -2.81 10.73
C ILE A 20 12.47 -1.96 9.53
N ALA A 21 12.70 -2.62 8.39
CA ALA A 21 13.01 -1.93 7.15
C ALA A 21 11.75 -1.27 6.54
N PRO A 22 11.87 -0.12 5.87
CA PRO A 22 10.75 0.57 5.22
C PRO A 22 9.97 -0.32 4.25
N ASP A 23 10.68 -1.13 3.47
CA ASP A 23 10.11 -2.07 2.50
C ASP A 23 9.14 -3.08 3.15
N VAL A 24 9.33 -3.40 4.43
CA VAL A 24 8.40 -4.26 5.18
C VAL A 24 7.06 -3.54 5.43
N LEU A 25 7.10 -2.24 5.74
CA LEU A 25 5.89 -1.44 5.89
C LEU A 25 5.15 -1.29 4.57
N GLU A 26 5.86 -1.16 3.45
CA GLU A 26 5.25 -1.11 2.11
C GLU A 26 4.47 -2.40 1.82
N VAL A 27 5.03 -3.57 2.18
CA VAL A 27 4.36 -4.86 2.00
C VAL A 27 3.11 -4.96 2.88
N ILE A 28 3.21 -4.62 4.17
CA ILE A 28 2.07 -4.68 5.10
C ILE A 28 0.95 -3.74 4.64
N ALA A 29 1.28 -2.49 4.30
CA ALA A 29 0.31 -1.52 3.81
C ALA A 29 -0.32 -1.97 2.47
N GLY A 30 0.44 -2.68 1.63
CA GLY A 30 -0.05 -3.22 0.36
C GLY A 30 -1.12 -4.27 0.57
N ILE A 31 -0.83 -5.24 1.45
CA ILE A 31 -1.78 -6.28 1.82
C ILE A 31 -3.03 -5.64 2.43
N ALA A 32 -2.87 -4.76 3.42
CA ALA A 32 -3.97 -4.07 4.07
C ALA A 32 -4.82 -3.24 3.09
N THR A 33 -4.21 -2.63 2.07
CA THR A 33 -4.96 -1.90 1.03
C THR A 33 -5.82 -2.85 0.20
N THR A 34 -5.29 -4.00 -0.20
CA THR A 34 -6.01 -4.98 -1.04
C THR A 34 -7.17 -5.67 -0.35
N GLU A 35 -7.20 -5.67 0.99
CA GLU A 35 -8.31 -6.23 1.78
C GLU A 35 -9.54 -5.30 1.84
N VAL A 36 -9.39 -4.02 1.46
CA VAL A 36 -10.49 -3.06 1.49
C VAL A 36 -11.42 -3.25 0.29
N LYS A 37 -12.69 -3.51 0.56
CA LYS A 37 -13.73 -3.59 -0.47
C LYS A 37 -13.81 -2.30 -1.30
N GLY A 38 -13.88 -2.44 -2.61
CA GLY A 38 -13.88 -1.33 -3.57
C GLY A 38 -12.49 -0.93 -4.04
N VAL A 39 -11.42 -1.55 -3.52
CA VAL A 39 -10.09 -1.48 -4.13
C VAL A 39 -10.00 -2.53 -5.24
N SER A 40 -9.78 -2.06 -6.46
CA SER A 40 -9.65 -2.90 -7.64
C SER A 40 -8.21 -3.40 -7.81
N SER A 41 -7.26 -2.48 -7.80
CA SER A 41 -5.83 -2.77 -7.97
C SER A 41 -4.97 -1.61 -7.48
N MET A 42 -3.65 -1.82 -7.41
CA MET A 42 -2.68 -0.81 -7.01
C MET A 42 -1.74 -0.44 -8.17
N ARG A 43 -1.29 0.83 -8.20
CA ARG A 43 -0.45 1.35 -9.30
C ARG A 43 0.91 0.64 -9.32
N GLY A 44 1.07 -0.24 -10.29
CA GLY A 44 2.28 -1.03 -10.54
C GLY A 44 1.97 -2.45 -11.03
N ASN A 45 0.69 -2.84 -11.01
CA ASN A 45 0.23 -4.04 -11.71
C ASN A 45 0.32 -3.95 -13.26
N PHE A 46 0.56 -2.76 -13.84
CA PHE A 46 0.65 -2.57 -15.30
C PHE A 46 2.08 -2.68 -15.87
N ALA A 47 3.12 -2.49 -15.04
CA ALA A 47 4.53 -2.60 -15.44
C ALA A 47 5.19 -3.94 -15.04
N SER A 48 4.48 -4.77 -14.27
CA SER A 48 4.90 -6.11 -13.83
C SER A 48 5.18 -7.05 -14.99
N GLY A 49 4.37 -7.03 -16.05
CA GLY A 49 4.50 -7.97 -17.17
C GLY A 49 5.84 -7.93 -17.91
N VAL A 50 6.55 -6.79 -17.86
CA VAL A 50 7.86 -6.63 -18.53
C VAL A 50 9.03 -6.71 -17.54
N ALA A 51 8.87 -6.18 -16.32
CA ALA A 51 9.93 -6.15 -15.32
C ALA A 51 10.14 -7.50 -14.59
N GLU A 52 9.10 -8.33 -14.43
CA GLU A 52 9.20 -9.65 -13.79
C GLU A 52 10.01 -10.65 -14.64
N LYS A 53 10.00 -10.49 -15.97
CA LYS A 53 10.87 -11.26 -16.88
C LYS A 53 12.36 -10.94 -16.73
N LEU A 54 12.71 -9.83 -16.07
CA LEU A 54 14.08 -9.34 -15.87
C LEU A 54 14.63 -9.64 -14.45
N GLY A 55 13.93 -10.46 -13.66
CA GLY A 55 14.44 -11.00 -12.39
C GLY A 55 14.44 -10.05 -11.20
N LYS A 56 13.91 -8.82 -11.35
CA LYS A 56 13.74 -7.90 -10.21
C LYS A 56 12.37 -8.07 -9.58
N LYS A 57 12.36 -8.74 -8.44
CA LYS A 57 11.25 -8.84 -7.48
C LYS A 57 10.82 -7.44 -7.01
N ALA A 58 9.93 -6.77 -7.72
CA ALA A 58 9.40 -5.48 -7.30
C ALA A 58 8.26 -5.70 -6.27
N HIS A 59 8.62 -5.65 -5.00
CA HIS A 59 7.69 -5.61 -3.87
C HIS A 59 7.32 -4.12 -3.62
N GLY A 60 6.13 -3.82 -3.07
CA GLY A 60 5.72 -2.42 -2.77
C GLY A 60 5.07 -1.62 -3.93
N LYS A 61 4.58 -2.28 -4.98
CA LYS A 61 4.05 -1.61 -6.18
C LYS A 61 2.75 -0.82 -5.91
N GLY A 62 2.90 0.49 -5.74
CA GLY A 62 1.80 1.44 -5.51
C GLY A 62 1.79 2.01 -4.11
N ILE A 63 2.75 1.62 -3.26
CA ILE A 63 2.95 2.23 -1.94
C ILE A 63 4.36 2.78 -1.87
N LYS A 64 4.49 3.96 -1.29
CA LYS A 64 5.78 4.54 -0.95
C LYS A 64 5.76 4.88 0.52
N VAL A 65 6.77 4.41 1.25
CA VAL A 65 6.97 4.78 2.66
C VAL A 65 8.12 5.76 2.76
N ASP A 66 7.84 6.96 3.25
CA ASP A 66 8.85 7.97 3.54
C ASP A 66 9.08 8.08 5.04
N LEU A 67 10.34 7.91 5.43
CA LEU A 67 10.81 8.15 6.78
C LEU A 67 11.30 9.59 6.87
N THR A 68 10.60 10.40 7.65
CA THR A 68 11.01 11.78 7.94
C THR A 68 11.29 11.95 9.43
N ASP A 69 11.99 13.01 9.81
CA ASP A 69 12.17 13.38 11.22
C ASP A 69 10.83 13.59 11.94
N SER A 70 9.76 13.87 11.17
CA SER A 70 8.42 14.08 11.68
C SER A 70 7.58 12.81 11.83
N GLY A 71 8.11 11.64 11.46
CA GLY A 71 7.45 10.35 11.52
C GLY A 71 7.33 9.65 10.17
N VAL A 72 6.54 8.56 10.15
CA VAL A 72 6.30 7.74 8.95
C VAL A 72 5.14 8.32 8.14
N ALA A 73 5.40 8.61 6.87
CA ALA A 73 4.38 8.99 5.88
C ALA A 73 4.22 7.88 4.84
N ILE A 74 2.99 7.60 4.44
CA ILE A 74 2.67 6.53 3.47
C ILE A 74 1.85 7.12 2.33
N ASP A 75 2.35 7.03 1.09
CA ASP A 75 1.58 7.35 -0.12
C ASP A 75 1.06 6.07 -0.76
N VAL A 76 -0.24 5.99 -0.98
CA VAL A 76 -0.93 4.85 -1.57
C VAL A 76 -1.54 5.24 -2.91
N HIS A 77 -1.17 4.55 -3.97
CA HIS A 77 -1.69 4.76 -5.32
C HIS A 77 -2.60 3.59 -5.72
N THR A 78 -3.89 3.86 -5.79
CA THR A 78 -4.93 2.82 -5.92
C THR A 78 -5.89 3.10 -7.08
N VAL A 79 -6.47 2.03 -7.61
CA VAL A 79 -7.59 2.05 -8.56
C VAL A 79 -8.81 1.55 -7.82
N VAL A 80 -9.91 2.30 -7.90
CA VAL A 80 -11.15 2.02 -7.17
C VAL A 80 -12.18 1.42 -8.13
N ASP A 81 -12.98 0.47 -7.67
CA ASP A 81 -14.07 -0.10 -8.48
C ASP A 81 -15.19 0.92 -8.71
N TYR A 82 -15.77 0.91 -9.91
CA TYR A 82 -16.94 1.71 -10.23
C TYR A 82 -18.11 1.36 -9.30
N GLY A 83 -18.88 2.37 -8.90
CA GLY A 83 -20.01 2.22 -7.99
C GLY A 83 -19.65 2.34 -6.50
N TYR A 84 -18.36 2.41 -6.14
CA TYR A 84 -17.93 2.70 -4.78
C TYR A 84 -17.68 4.20 -4.55
N SER A 85 -17.96 4.68 -3.33
CA SER A 85 -17.64 6.05 -2.92
C SER A 85 -16.12 6.17 -2.67
N ILE A 86 -15.43 6.91 -3.55
CA ILE A 86 -13.98 7.14 -3.45
C ILE A 86 -13.56 7.66 -2.06
N PRO A 87 -14.21 8.70 -1.48
CA PRO A 87 -13.84 9.17 -0.14
C PRO A 87 -13.99 8.08 0.92
N LYS A 88 -15.02 7.24 0.83
CA LYS A 88 -15.25 6.17 1.80
C LYS A 88 -14.24 5.04 1.67
N VAL A 89 -13.90 4.64 0.44
CA VAL A 89 -12.85 3.66 0.17
C VAL A 89 -11.50 4.18 0.67
N ALA A 90 -11.16 5.44 0.39
CA ALA A 90 -9.93 6.07 0.86
C ALA A 90 -9.83 6.08 2.40
N GLU A 91 -10.90 6.48 3.08
CA GLU A 91 -10.97 6.46 4.55
C GLU A 91 -10.75 5.03 5.09
N ASN A 92 -11.41 4.04 4.49
CA ASN A 92 -11.26 2.64 4.90
C ASN A 92 -9.83 2.12 4.68
N ILE A 93 -9.16 2.51 3.58
CA ILE A 93 -7.75 2.18 3.34
C ILE A 93 -6.86 2.78 4.44
N GLN A 94 -7.06 4.07 4.77
CA GLN A 94 -6.28 4.74 5.80
C GLN A 94 -6.44 4.05 7.17
N ILE A 95 -7.68 3.71 7.54
CA ILE A 95 -7.96 3.01 8.81
C ILE A 95 -7.30 1.64 8.81
N ASN A 96 -7.47 0.84 7.75
CA ASN A 96 -6.96 -0.53 7.72
C ASN A 96 -5.43 -0.57 7.75
N ILE A 97 -4.75 0.27 6.96
CA ILE A 97 -3.29 0.38 6.97
C ILE A 97 -2.80 0.78 8.37
N ARG A 98 -3.40 1.82 8.98
CA ARG A 98 -2.99 2.32 10.29
C ARG A 98 -3.09 1.24 11.35
N GLN A 99 -4.26 0.59 11.45
CA GLN A 99 -4.49 -0.47 12.43
C GLN A 99 -3.55 -1.65 12.21
N THR A 100 -3.35 -2.08 10.96
CA THR A 100 -2.52 -3.25 10.66
C THR A 100 -1.05 -3.00 11.01
N ILE A 101 -0.49 -1.86 10.59
CA ILE A 101 0.90 -1.52 10.91
C ILE A 101 1.09 -1.33 12.42
N GLU A 102 0.21 -0.60 13.09
CA GLU A 102 0.31 -0.37 14.53
C GLU A 102 0.23 -1.70 15.31
N ASN A 103 -0.71 -2.58 14.97
CA ASN A 103 -0.87 -3.87 15.63
C ASN A 103 0.31 -4.82 15.40
N MET A 104 0.90 -4.83 14.21
CA MET A 104 2.01 -5.74 13.88
C MET A 104 3.37 -5.22 14.34
N THR A 105 3.54 -3.90 14.41
CA THR A 105 4.86 -3.29 14.53
C THR A 105 4.99 -2.25 15.64
N ALA A 106 3.90 -1.88 16.32
CA ALA A 106 3.83 -0.79 17.29
C ALA A 106 4.31 0.58 16.75
N ILE A 107 4.42 0.72 15.42
CA ILE A 107 4.80 1.97 14.77
C ILE A 107 3.56 2.84 14.58
N ASN A 108 3.66 4.09 15.03
CA ASN A 108 2.64 5.11 14.79
C ASN A 108 2.91 5.83 13.47
N ILE A 109 1.93 5.77 12.56
CA ILE A 109 1.98 6.47 11.27
C ILE A 109 1.50 7.90 11.44
N LYS A 110 2.25 8.87 10.91
CA LYS A 110 1.84 10.27 10.94
C LYS A 110 0.70 10.52 9.98
N GLU A 111 0.93 10.20 8.71
CA GLU A 111 -0.02 10.48 7.63
C GLU A 111 -0.07 9.35 6.60
N ILE A 112 -1.25 9.18 6.01
CA ILE A 112 -1.50 8.23 4.93
C ILE A 112 -2.23 9.00 3.83
N ASN A 113 -1.56 9.19 2.70
CA ASN A 113 -2.05 9.94 1.56
C ASN A 113 -2.58 8.96 0.51
N ILE A 114 -3.86 9.09 0.14
CA ILE A 114 -4.49 8.21 -0.85
C ILE A 114 -4.59 8.93 -2.20
N HIS A 115 -3.93 8.38 -3.20
CA HIS A 115 -3.92 8.83 -4.58
C HIS A 115 -4.74 7.86 -5.43
N VAL A 116 -5.98 8.25 -5.76
CA VAL A 116 -6.81 7.46 -6.68
C VAL A 116 -6.40 7.78 -8.11
N VAL A 117 -5.78 6.80 -8.78
CA VAL A 117 -5.19 6.99 -10.11
C VAL A 117 -6.05 6.46 -11.25
N GLY A 118 -7.18 5.82 -10.92
CA GLY A 118 -8.12 5.31 -11.90
C GLY A 118 -9.38 4.73 -11.26
N VAL A 119 -10.36 4.45 -12.11
CA VAL A 119 -11.58 3.73 -11.75
C VAL A 119 -11.72 2.52 -12.68
N GLN A 120 -11.87 1.33 -12.10
CA GLN A 120 -12.11 0.11 -12.87
C GLN A 120 -13.62 -0.03 -13.09
N MET A 121 -14.04 -0.07 -14.35
CA MET A 121 -15.38 -0.52 -14.71
C MET A 121 -15.32 -2.03 -14.85
N GLU A 122 -16.24 -2.77 -14.22
CA GLU A 122 -16.47 -4.15 -14.67
C GLU A 122 -16.87 -4.09 -16.13
N ASN A 123 -16.23 -4.90 -16.98
CA ASN A 123 -16.68 -5.06 -18.36
C ASN A 123 -18.12 -5.60 -18.29
N GLN A 124 -19.10 -4.73 -18.41
CA GLN A 124 -20.39 -5.15 -18.91
C GLN A 124 -20.11 -5.61 -20.34
N GLU A 125 -20.00 -6.92 -20.54
CA GLU A 125 -20.21 -7.51 -21.86
C GLU A 125 -21.59 -7.03 -22.28
N PHE A 126 -21.64 -5.99 -23.11
CA PHE A 126 -22.85 -5.64 -23.81
C PHE A 126 -23.17 -6.87 -24.67
N PRO A 127 -24.29 -7.57 -24.46
CA PRO A 127 -24.65 -8.65 -25.36
C PRO A 127 -24.72 -8.02 -26.75
N GLU A 128 -23.91 -8.54 -27.67
CA GLU A 128 -24.01 -8.18 -29.08
C GLU A 128 -25.48 -8.35 -29.47
N SER A 129 -26.12 -7.26 -29.90
CA SER A 129 -27.45 -7.35 -30.46
C SER A 129 -27.36 -8.25 -31.68
N GLU A 130 -27.90 -9.46 -31.59
CA GLU A 130 -28.14 -10.30 -32.76
C GLU A 130 -29.04 -9.52 -33.71
N GLU A 131 -28.50 -9.08 -34.86
CA GLU A 131 -29.26 -8.57 -36.01
C GLU A 131 -29.94 -9.70 -36.79
#